data_AF-A0A5U3IJJ2-F1
#
_entry.id   AF-A0A5U3IJJ2-F1
#
_cell.length_a   1.000
_cell.length_b   1.000
_cell.length_c   1.000
_cell.angle_alpha   90.00
_cell.angle_beta   90.00
_cell.angle_gamma   90.00
#
_symmetry.space_group_name_H-M   'P 1'
#
loop_
_entity.id
_entity.type
_entity.pdbx_description
1 polymer ?
#
loop_
_entity_poly.entity_id
_entity_poly.type
_entity_poly.pdbx_seq_one_letter_code
_entity_poly.pdbx_strand_id
1 'polypeptide(L)'
;NWANLSTFFAYPTDIRKVIYTTNAIESLNSVIRHVIKKRKVFPTDDSVKKVVWLAIQAASQKWTMPLRDWRMAMSRFIIEFGNRLDGHF
;
A
#
# COMPACT_ATOMS: atom_id res chain seq x y z
N ASN A 1 7.81 8.72 19.38
CA ASN A 1 7.59 8.46 17.93
C ASN A 1 8.38 9.35 16.97
N TRP A 2 8.98 10.46 17.42
CA TRP A 2 9.76 11.35 16.53
C TRP A 2 10.91 10.65 15.80
N ALA A 3 11.67 9.78 16.49
CA ALA A 3 12.77 9.02 15.89
C ALA A 3 12.35 8.17 14.67
N ASN A 4 11.09 7.73 14.60
CA ASN A 4 10.56 6.95 13.48
C ASN A 4 10.04 7.85 12.33
N LEU A 5 9.67 9.10 12.64
CA LEU A 5 9.13 10.05 11.66
C LEU A 5 10.23 10.89 11.00
N SER A 6 11.34 11.13 11.69
CA SER A 6 12.45 11.92 11.15
C SER A 6 13.04 11.29 9.88
N THR A 7 13.07 9.95 9.79
CA THR A 7 13.54 9.22 8.61
C THR A 7 12.68 9.49 7.38
N PHE A 8 11.37 9.68 7.56
CA PHE A 8 10.47 10.02 6.46
C PHE A 8 10.83 11.35 5.81
N PHE A 9 11.25 12.34 6.60
CA PHE A 9 11.64 13.66 6.11
C PHE A 9 13.00 13.67 5.38
N ALA A 10 13.82 12.63 5.53
CA ALA A 10 15.05 12.47 4.77
C ALA A 10 14.79 12.16 3.29
N TYR A 11 13.59 11.66 2.93
CA TYR A 11 13.26 11.35 1.54
C TYR A 11 12.92 12.63 0.72
N PRO A 12 13.31 12.68 -0.56
CA PRO A 12 12.85 13.67 -1.52
C PRO A 12 11.32 13.79 -1.57
N THR A 13 10.82 14.96 -1.96
CA THR A 13 9.37 15.26 -2.02
C THR A 13 8.59 14.26 -2.88
N ASP A 14 9.19 13.77 -3.96
CA ASP A 14 8.53 12.85 -4.90
C ASP A 14 8.30 11.48 -4.26
N ILE A 15 9.25 11.00 -3.46
CA ILE A 15 9.14 9.75 -2.71
C ILE A 15 8.16 9.92 -1.53
N ARG A 16 8.27 11.04 -0.79
CA ARG A 16 7.36 11.35 0.31
C ARG A 16 5.91 11.35 -0.16
N LYS A 17 5.61 12.01 -1.28
CA LYS A 17 4.29 12.05 -1.91
C LYS A 17 3.69 10.67 -2.08
N VAL A 18 4.44 9.73 -2.63
CA VAL A 18 3.95 8.36 -2.80
C VAL A 18 3.68 7.68 -1.46
N ILE A 19 4.59 7.82 -0.48
CA ILE A 19 4.46 7.19 0.84
C ILE A 19 3.25 7.72 1.63
N TYR A 20 3.06 9.05 1.67
CA TYR A 20 1.96 9.63 2.46
C TYR A 20 0.62 9.59 1.75
N THR A 21 0.53 9.12 0.50
CA THR A 21 -0.78 8.96 -0.16
C THR A 21 -1.61 7.90 0.58
N THR A 22 -2.46 8.35 1.50
CA THR A 22 -3.26 7.47 2.36
C THR A 22 -4.35 6.72 1.59
N ASN A 23 -4.71 7.21 0.39
CA ASN A 23 -5.75 6.63 -0.47
C ASN A 23 -5.59 5.12 -0.69
N ALA A 24 -4.36 4.62 -0.85
CA ALA A 24 -4.14 3.19 -1.09
C ALA A 24 -4.52 2.34 0.14
N ILE A 25 -4.04 2.74 1.32
CA ILE A 25 -4.30 2.03 2.58
C ILE A 25 -5.77 2.21 2.99
N GLU A 26 -6.31 3.42 2.89
CA GLU A 26 -7.69 3.73 3.26
C GLU A 26 -8.71 3.02 2.37
N SER A 27 -8.46 2.97 1.05
CA SER A 27 -9.34 2.26 0.12
C SER A 27 -9.40 0.76 0.42
N LEU A 28 -8.26 0.12 0.70
CA LEU A 28 -8.21 -1.28 1.10
C LEU A 28 -8.92 -1.52 2.44
N ASN A 29 -8.65 -0.68 3.44
CA ASN A 29 -9.33 -0.74 4.74
C ASN A 29 -10.85 -0.55 4.62
N SER A 30 -11.31 0.28 3.68
CA SER A 30 -12.74 0.44 3.39
C SER A 30 -13.36 -0.87 2.86
N VAL A 31 -12.70 -1.53 1.90
CA VAL A 31 -13.15 -2.82 1.35
C VAL A 31 -13.20 -3.89 2.43
N ILE A 32 -12.14 -4.01 3.24
CA ILE A 32 -12.08 -5.01 4.33
C ILE A 32 -13.20 -4.75 5.36
N ARG A 33 -13.39 -3.50 5.79
CA ARG A 33 -14.47 -3.13 6.73
C ARG A 33 -15.85 -3.44 6.16
N HIS A 34 -16.07 -3.19 4.87
CA HIS A 34 -17.35 -3.49 4.22
C HIS A 34 -17.67 -4.98 4.24
N VAL A 35 -16.69 -5.83 3.95
CA VAL A 35 -16.88 -7.29 3.94
C VAL A 35 -17.09 -7.84 5.35
N ILE A 36 -16.33 -7.36 6.34
CA ILE A 36 -16.50 -7.75 7.75
C ILE A 36 -17.85 -7.27 8.29
N LYS A 37 -18.29 -6.04 7.98
CA LYS A 37 -19.58 -5.53 8.46
C LYS A 37 -20.78 -6.36 7.99
N LYS A 38 -20.69 -6.99 6.81
CA LYS A 38 -21.70 -7.93 6.30
C LYS A 38 -21.75 -9.26 7.06
N ARG A 39 -20.65 -9.69 7.68
CA ARG A 39 -20.56 -10.92 8.48
C ARG A 39 -20.05 -10.60 9.88
N LYS A 40 -20.97 -10.36 10.82
CA LYS A 40 -20.63 -9.94 12.19
C LYS A 40 -20.04 -11.03 13.07
N VAL A 41 -20.30 -12.30 12.76
CA VAL A 41 -19.81 -13.45 13.52
C VAL A 41 -19.13 -14.42 12.58
N PHE A 42 -17.96 -14.91 12.99
CA PHE A 42 -17.18 -15.88 12.26
C PHE A 42 -17.01 -17.14 13.11
N PRO A 43 -17.20 -18.35 12.55
CA PRO A 43 -17.08 -19.59 13.31
C PRO A 43 -15.66 -19.90 13.80
N THR A 44 -14.64 -19.48 13.04
CA THR A 44 -13.22 -19.73 13.34
C THR A 44 -12.33 -18.58 12.83
N ASP A 45 -11.13 -18.43 13.38
CA ASP A 45 -10.15 -17.44 12.91
C ASP A 45 -9.78 -17.64 11.44
N ASP A 46 -9.66 -18.90 11.00
CA ASP A 46 -9.34 -19.20 9.61
C ASP A 46 -10.46 -18.80 8.64
N SER A 47 -11.72 -18.82 9.09
CA SER A 47 -12.83 -18.31 8.29
C SER A 47 -12.73 -16.79 8.09
N VAL A 48 -12.28 -16.03 9.09
CA VAL A 48 -12.02 -14.58 8.97
C VAL A 48 -10.88 -14.35 7.99
N LYS A 49 -9.74 -15.04 8.16
CA LYS A 49 -8.57 -14.92 7.28
C LYS A 49 -8.94 -15.18 5.82
N LYS A 50 -9.72 -16.23 5.56
CA LYS A 50 -10.17 -16.56 4.19
C LYS A 50 -11.04 -15.46 3.59
N VAL A 51 -11.93 -14.87 4.37
CA VAL A 51 -12.79 -13.76 3.92
C VAL A 51 -11.98 -12.50 3.63
N VAL A 52 -11.02 -12.16 4.49
CA VAL A 52 -10.10 -11.02 4.26
C VAL A 52 -9.24 -11.27 3.01
N TRP A 53 -8.70 -12.48 2.85
CA TRP A 53 -7.92 -12.85 1.67
C TRP A 53 -8.73 -12.69 0.38
N LEU A 54 -9.95 -13.21 0.34
CA LEU A 54 -10.85 -13.05 -0.82
C LEU A 54 -11.16 -11.58 -1.11
N ALA A 55 -11.36 -10.76 -0.07
CA ALA A 55 -11.60 -9.33 -0.23
C ALA A 55 -10.39 -8.61 -0.85
N ILE A 56 -9.17 -8.95 -0.42
CA ILE A 56 -7.93 -8.41 -0.97
C ILE A 56 -7.76 -8.83 -2.43
N GLN A 57 -7.99 -10.11 -2.76
CA GLN A 57 -7.91 -10.61 -4.14
C GLN A 57 -8.92 -9.91 -5.07
N ALA A 58 -10.14 -9.70 -4.60
CA ALA A 58 -11.15 -8.97 -5.38
C ALA A 58 -10.81 -7.48 -5.53
N ALA A 59 -10.18 -6.87 -4.54
CA ALA A 59 -9.72 -5.48 -4.61
C ALA A 59 -8.53 -5.34 -5.58
N SER A 60 -7.57 -6.27 -5.54
CA SER A 60 -6.36 -6.22 -6.37
C SER A 60 -6.67 -6.33 -7.86
N GLN A 61 -7.73 -7.03 -8.26
CA GLN A 61 -8.20 -7.06 -9.65
C GLN A 61 -8.56 -5.67 -10.20
N LYS A 62 -8.86 -4.69 -9.33
CA LYS A 62 -9.18 -3.32 -9.72
C LYS A 62 -7.97 -2.38 -9.72
N TRP A 63 -6.80 -2.85 -9.25
CA TRP A 63 -5.57 -2.06 -9.21
C TRP A 63 -4.85 -2.08 -10.56
N THR A 64 -5.53 -1.56 -11.59
CA THR A 64 -5.01 -1.50 -12.96
C THR A 64 -4.27 -0.20 -13.26
N MET A 65 -4.57 0.87 -12.52
CA MET A 65 -3.96 2.17 -12.72
C MET A 65 -2.70 2.34 -11.86
N PRO A 66 -1.58 2.81 -12.43
CA PRO A 66 -0.38 3.11 -11.68
C PRO A 66 -0.62 4.29 -10.72
N LEU A 67 0.16 4.35 -9.64
CA LEU A 67 0.11 5.48 -8.72
C LEU A 67 0.43 6.79 -9.47
N ARG A 68 -0.28 7.86 -9.09
CA ARG A 68 -0.02 9.20 -9.61
C ARG A 68 1.44 9.58 -9.31
N ASP A 69 2.11 10.14 -10.31
CA ASP A 69 3.51 10.57 -10.24
C ASP A 69 4.53 9.46 -9.95
N TRP A 70 4.14 8.17 -10.08
CA TRP A 70 5.00 7.02 -9.82
C TRP A 70 6.28 7.03 -10.65
N ARG A 71 6.22 7.46 -11.91
CA ARG A 71 7.41 7.56 -12.78
C ARG A 71 8.46 8.52 -12.21
N MET A 72 8.03 9.68 -11.73
CA MET A 72 8.93 10.69 -11.14
C MET A 72 9.54 10.17 -9.83
N ALA A 73 8.72 9.54 -8.99
CA ALA A 73 9.21 8.89 -7.78
C ALA A 73 10.21 7.76 -8.08
N MET A 74 9.94 6.94 -9.10
CA MET A 74 10.85 5.87 -9.54
C MET A 74 12.20 6.42 -9.99
N SER A 75 12.22 7.50 -10.78
CA SER A 75 13.47 8.17 -11.15
C SER A 75 14.27 8.62 -9.92
N ARG A 76 13.61 9.13 -8.87
CA ARG A 76 14.27 9.47 -7.60
C ARG A 76 14.77 8.23 -6.85
N PHE A 77 14.01 7.14 -6.83
CA PHE A 77 14.44 5.88 -6.23
C PHE A 77 15.70 5.32 -6.90
N ILE A 78 15.79 5.42 -8.23
CA ILE A 78 16.97 4.99 -8.99
C ILE A 78 18.20 5.83 -8.62
N ILE A 79 18.05 7.15 -8.45
CA ILE A 79 19.17 8.03 -8.07
C ILE A 79 19.65 7.73 -6.64
N GLU A 80 18.73 7.62 -5.69
CA GLU A 80 19.07 7.47 -4.26
C GLU A 80 19.47 6.03 -3.89
N PHE A 81 18.95 5.03 -4.60
CA PHE A 81 19.09 3.61 -4.26
C PHE A 81 19.47 2.73 -5.46
N GLY A 82 20.14 3.28 -6.49
CA GLY A 82 20.48 2.59 -7.73
C GLY A 82 21.09 1.20 -7.52
N ASN A 83 22.07 1.08 -6.62
CA ASN A 83 22.75 -0.18 -6.27
C ASN A 83 21.82 -1.27 -5.69
N ARG A 84 20.58 -0.94 -5.33
CA ARG A 84 19.56 -1.88 -4.84
C ARG A 84 18.54 -2.27 -5.92
N LEU A 85 18.56 -1.59 -7.07
CA LEU A 85 17.58 -1.71 -8.14
C LEU A 85 18.15 -2.32 -9.44
N ASP A 86 19.42 -2.72 -9.45
CA ASP A 86 20.17 -3.25 -10.61
C ASP A 86 19.57 -4.52 -11.27
N GLY A 87 18.50 -5.11 -10.72
CA GLY A 87 17.80 -6.28 -11.28
C GLY A 87 16.36 -6.04 -11.73
N HIS A 88 15.87 -4.79 -11.70
CA HIS A 88 14.46 -4.47 -11.96
C HIS A 88 14.21 -3.69 -13.26
N PHE A 89 15.18 -3.71 -14.18
CA PHE A 89 15.05 -3.16 -15.53
C PHE A 89 14.61 -4.23 -16.54
#